data_AF-A0A143YRE1-F1
#
_entry.id   AF-A0A143YRE1-F1
#
_cell.length_a   1.000
_cell.length_b   1.000
_cell.length_c   1.000
_cell.angle_alpha   90.00
_cell.angle_beta   90.00
_cell.angle_gamma   90.00
#
_symmetry.space_group_name_H-M   'P 1'
#
loop_
_entity.id
_entity.type
_entity.pdbx_description
1 polymer ?
#
loop_
_entity_poly.entity_id
_entity_poly.type
_entity_poly.pdbx_seq_one_letter_code
_entity_poly.pdbx_strand_id
1 'polypeptide(L)' 'MEKLVAILNEIRPEYDWENADDFIANGMLDSFDIIVLVTELESAYPISVDGSDILAENFSSLEAIADLVRKSGGIV' A
#
# COMPACT_ATOMS: atom_id res chain seq x y z
N MET A 1 2.79 9.66 5.97
CA MET A 1 3.25 9.37 4.59
C MET A 1 4.64 8.75 4.51
N GLU A 2 5.69 9.33 5.11
CA GLU A 2 7.06 8.79 5.04
C GLU A 2 7.16 7.29 5.38
N LYS A 3 6.41 6.85 6.39
CA LYS A 3 6.36 5.44 6.81
C LYS A 3 5.75 4.51 5.75
N LEU A 4 4.74 4.98 5.01
CA LEU A 4 4.14 4.20 3.92
C LEU A 4 5.14 4.01 2.77
N VAL A 5 5.85 5.09 2.40
CA VAL A 5 6.90 5.02 1.37
C VAL A 5 8.04 4.10 1.81
N ALA A 6 8.41 4.10 3.09
CA ALA A 6 9.41 3.17 3.63
C ALA A 6 9.00 1.70 3.45
N ILE A 7 7.75 1.35 3.79
CA ILE A 7 7.22 -0.02 3.60
C ILE A 7 7.24 -0.41 2.12
N LEU A 8 6.78 0.49 1.24
CA LEU A 8 6.79 0.23 -0.20
C LEU A 8 8.21 0.00 -0.74
N ASN A 9 9.19 0.77 -0.25
CA ASN A 9 10.61 0.58 -0.58
C ASN A 9 11.21 -0.70 0.00
N GLU A 10 10.70 -1.23 1.11
CA GLU A 10 11.12 -2.54 1.63
C GLU A 10 10.66 -3.68 0.71
N ILE A 11 9.52 -3.52 0.05
CA ILE A 11 8.94 -4.52 -0.86
C ILE A 11 9.57 -4.39 -2.25
N ARG A 12 9.50 -3.20 -2.87
CA ARG A 12 10.09 -2.88 -4.18
C ARG A 12 10.86 -1.56 -4.12
N PRO A 13 12.17 -1.58 -3.77
CA PRO A 13 13.01 -0.39 -3.73
C PRO A 13 13.36 0.17 -5.13
N GLU A 14 13.08 -0.57 -6.19
CA GLU A 14 13.41 -0.16 -7.57
C GLU A 14 12.51 0.96 -8.12
N TYR A 15 11.41 1.27 -7.44
CA TYR A 15 10.38 2.19 -7.91
C TYR A 15 10.36 3.52 -7.16
N ASP A 16 10.01 4.58 -7.89
CA ASP A 16 9.74 5.90 -7.31
C ASP A 16 8.25 6.06 -7.02
N TRP A 17 7.88 5.84 -5.76
CA TRP A 17 6.49 5.88 -5.29
C TRP A 17 5.92 7.29 -5.17
N GLU A 18 6.78 8.30 -5.00
CA GLU A 18 6.34 9.68 -4.79
C GLU A 18 5.99 10.39 -6.11
N ASN A 19 6.57 9.93 -7.22
CA ASN A 19 6.35 10.50 -8.56
C ASN A 19 5.53 9.60 -9.50
N ALA A 20 5.02 8.46 -9.02
CA ALA A 20 4.22 7.54 -9.83
C ALA A 20 2.71 7.79 -9.67
N ASP A 21 1.99 7.82 -10.80
CA ASP A 21 0.55 8.13 -10.84
C ASP A 21 -0.35 6.93 -10.51
N ASP A 22 0.00 5.73 -10.98
CA ASP A 22 -0.77 4.49 -10.75
C ASP A 22 0.14 3.25 -10.68
N PHE A 23 0.28 2.67 -9.50
CA PHE A 23 1.19 1.55 -9.24
C PHE A 23 0.74 0.26 -9.91
N ILE A 24 -0.57 0.09 -10.10
CA ILE A 24 -1.13 -1.12 -10.71
C ILE A 24 -1.04 -1.00 -12.22
N ALA A 25 -1.49 0.13 -12.79
CA ALA A 25 -1.47 0.34 -14.23
C ALA A 25 -0.04 0.36 -14.79
N ASN A 26 0.93 0.86 -14.02
CA ASN A 26 2.35 0.84 -14.37
C ASN A 26 3.02 -0.52 -14.11
N GLY A 27 2.31 -1.50 -13.54
CA GLY A 27 2.84 -2.82 -13.22
C GLY A 27 3.92 -2.81 -12.12
N MET A 28 3.91 -1.78 -11.26
CA MET A 28 4.84 -1.63 -10.14
C MET A 28 4.46 -2.55 -8.98
N LEU A 29 3.15 -2.76 -8.76
CA LEU A 29 2.61 -3.72 -7.80
C LEU A 29 1.82 -4.79 -8.55
N ASP A 30 2.11 -6.06 -8.23
CA ASP A 30 1.30 -7.19 -8.65
C ASP A 30 0.44 -7.75 -7.51
N SER A 31 -0.32 -8.81 -7.80
CA SER A 31 -1.19 -9.45 -6.80
C SER A 31 -0.44 -10.03 -5.60
N PHE A 32 0.82 -10.43 -5.76
CA PHE A 32 1.62 -10.96 -4.66
C PHE A 32 2.18 -9.82 -3.81
N ASP A 33 2.68 -8.75 -4.45
CA ASP A 33 3.16 -7.56 -3.76
C ASP A 33 2.07 -6.93 -2.89
N ILE A 34 0.81 -6.91 -3.36
CA ILE A 34 -0.33 -6.42 -2.56
C ILE A 34 -0.52 -7.22 -1.26
N ILE A 35 -0.40 -8.56 -1.31
CA ILE A 35 -0.57 -9.39 -0.10
C ILE A 35 0.56 -9.15 0.90
N VAL A 36 1.79 -8.99 0.41
CA VAL A 36 2.95 -8.63 1.24
C VAL A 36 2.73 -7.24 1.85
N LEU A 37 2.32 -6.27 1.04
CA LEU A 37 2.04 -4.90 1.48
C LEU A 37 0.96 -4.86 2.57
N VAL A 38 -0.14 -5.59 2.41
CA VAL A 38 -1.18 -5.69 3.46
C VAL A 38 -0.58 -6.21 4.77
N THR A 39 0.24 -7.25 4.71
CA THR A 39 0.89 -7.82 5.91
C THR A 39 1.80 -6.81 6.60
N GLU A 40 2.61 -6.08 5.83
CA GLU A 40 3.49 -5.04 6.37
C GLU A 40 2.69 -3.85 6.93
N LEU A 41 1.57 -3.47 6.30
CA LEU A 41 0.68 -2.43 6.79
C LEU A 41 0.04 -2.80 8.12
N GLU A 42 -0.45 -4.03 8.29
CA GLU A 42 -1.03 -4.52 9.56
C GLU A 42 0.01 -4.66 10.68
N SER A 43 1.26 -4.95 10.33
CA SER A 43 2.39 -4.98 11.27
C SER A 43 2.79 -3.56 11.70
N ALA A 44 2.85 -2.64 10.73
CA ALA A 44 3.37 -1.30 10.93
C ALA A 44 2.31 -0.34 11.52
N TYR A 45 1.07 -0.42 11.06
CA TYR A 45 -0.07 0.30 11.60
C TYR A 45 -0.91 -0.70 12.39
N PRO A 46 -1.35 -0.40 13.63
CA PRO A 46 -2.16 -1.32 14.43
C PRO A 46 -3.59 -1.41 13.86
N ILE A 47 -3.71 -1.96 12.66
CA ILE A 47 -4.92 -2.04 11.83
C ILE A 47 -5.19 -3.49 11.46
N SER A 48 -6.38 -3.74 10.92
CA SER A 48 -6.64 -4.96 10.16
C SER A 48 -7.37 -4.63 8.86
N VAL A 49 -6.86 -5.16 7.75
CA VAL A 49 -7.41 -4.93 6.41
C VAL A 49 -8.39 -6.04 6.10
N ASP A 50 -9.62 -5.67 5.75
CA ASP A 50 -10.62 -6.66 5.35
C ASP A 50 -10.25 -7.24 3.97
N GLY A 51 -10.39 -8.56 3.79
CA GLY A 51 -10.09 -9.21 2.52
C GLY A 51 -10.89 -8.68 1.33
N SER A 52 -12.07 -8.09 1.58
CA SER A 52 -12.88 -7.42 0.54
C SER A 52 -12.32 -6.07 0.10
N ASP A 53 -11.47 -5.45 0.92
CA ASP A 53 -10.77 -4.20 0.59
C ASP A 53 -9.41 -4.44 -0.08
N ILE A 54 -9.00 -5.71 -0.28
CA ILE A 54 -7.81 -6.07 -1.04
C ILE A 54 -8.13 -6.02 -2.55
N LEU A 55 -8.40 -4.82 -3.04
CA LEU A 55 -8.71 -4.51 -4.43
C LEU A 55 -7.62 -3.60 -4.99
N ALA A 56 -7.22 -3.83 -6.24
CA ALA A 56 -6.16 -3.06 -6.89
C ALA A 56 -6.35 -1.53 -6.82
N GLU A 57 -7.60 -1.06 -6.85
CA GLU A 57 -7.96 0.35 -6.69
C GLU A 57 -7.53 0.96 -5.35
N ASN A 58 -7.44 0.16 -4.27
CA ASN A 58 -6.98 0.61 -2.97
C ASN A 58 -5.44 0.64 -2.85
N PHE A 59 -4.72 0.19 -3.88
CA PHE A 59 -3.26 0.15 -3.94
C PHE A 59 -2.69 0.86 -5.17
N SER A 60 -3.52 1.64 -5.88
CA SER A 60 -3.11 2.34 -7.09
C SER A 60 -2.24 3.56 -6.81
N SER A 61 -2.34 4.20 -5.65
CA SER A 61 -1.50 5.34 -5.28
C SER A 61 -1.17 5.38 -3.79
N LEU A 62 -0.24 6.26 -3.41
CA LEU A 62 0.08 6.55 -2.01
C LEU A 62 -1.17 6.96 -1.22
N GLU A 63 -2.02 7.79 -1.80
CA GLU A 63 -3.28 8.26 -1.21
C GLU A 63 -4.28 7.12 -1.07
N ALA A 64 -4.43 6.25 -2.08
CA ALA A 64 -5.34 5.11 -2.02
C ALA A 64 -4.98 4.17 -0.86
N ILE A 65 -3.68 3.86 -0.71
CA ILE A 65 -3.20 3.03 0.39
C ILE A 65 -3.37 3.74 1.74
N ALA A 66 -3.10 5.04 1.80
CA ALA A 66 -3.32 5.81 3.01
C ALA A 66 -4.81 5.82 3.43
N ASP A 67 -5.73 5.91 2.47
CA ASP A 67 -7.17 5.85 2.72
C ASP A 67 -7.61 4.46 3.16
N LEU A 68 -7.04 3.40 2.60
CA LEU A 68 -7.23 2.03 3.09
C LEU A 68 -6.82 1.91 4.57
N VAL A 69 -5.62 2.39 4.92
CA VAL A 69 -5.13 2.35 6.31
C VAL A 69 -6.05 3.13 7.25
N ARG A 70 -6.51 4.33 6.84
CA ARG A 70 -7.48 5.12 7.63
C ARG A 70 -8.81 4.38 7.80
N LYS A 71 -9.31 3.75 6.74
CA LYS A 71 -10.55 2.97 6.75
C LYS A 71 -10.45 1.77 7.71
N SER A 72 -9.29 1.14 7.77
CA SER A 72 -8.97 0.05 8.70
C SER A 72 -8.68 0.51 10.14
N GLY A 73 -8.81 1.81 10.45
CA GLY A 73 -8.64 2.37 11.79
C GLY A 73 -7.24 2.89 12.12
N GLY A 74 -6.35 2.97 11.14
CA GLY A 74 -4.98 3.45 11.29
C GLY A 74 -4.82 4.96 11.11
N ILE A 75 -3.62 5.45 11.43
CA ILE A 75 -3.21 6.86 11.28
C ILE A 75 -1.95 6.89 10.41
N VAL A 76 -2.00 7.64 9.30
CA VAL A 76 -0.97 7.69 8.23
C VAL A 76 -0.25 9.01 8.17
#